data_AF-A0A7W8L3T8-F1
#
_entry.id   AF-A0A7W8L3T8-F1
#
_cell.length_a   1.000
_cell.length_b   1.000
_cell.length_c   1.000
_cell.angle_alpha   90.00
_cell.angle_beta   90.00
_cell.angle_gamma   90.00
#
_symmetry.space_group_name_H-M   'P 1'
#
loop_
_entity.id
_entity.type
_entity.pdbx_description
1 polymer ?
#
loop_
_entity_poly.entity_id
_entity_poly.type
_entity_poly.pdbx_seq_one_letter_code
_entity_poly.pdbx_strand_id
1 'polypeptide(L)'
;MRMATGTRSILPGLVILLAGCAACGMPYDGPRLTSTECRDLVALRENAHPTIEQHHSELTALRKAGYAASAWYDDPYYPDDLQAAQRLVDSWFKTECQQL
;
A
#
# COMPACT_ATOMS: atom_id res chain seq x y z
N MET A 1 15.76 69.44 2.92
CA MET A 1 16.09 68.46 3.97
C MET A 1 16.70 67.23 3.32
N ARG A 2 17.73 66.67 3.94
CA ARG A 2 18.65 65.64 3.43
C ARG A 2 18.01 64.25 3.35
N MET A 3 18.54 63.41 2.45
CA MET A 3 18.14 62.02 2.16
C MET A 3 18.33 61.06 3.35
N ALA A 4 17.50 60.02 3.41
CA ALA A 4 17.84 58.75 4.06
C ALA A 4 17.21 57.57 3.31
N THR A 5 18.09 56.83 2.62
CA THR A 5 17.88 55.52 2.01
C THR A 5 17.67 54.47 3.09
N GLY A 6 16.77 53.50 2.87
CA GLY A 6 16.57 52.41 3.81
C GLY A 6 15.65 51.29 3.33
N THR A 7 15.95 50.69 2.16
CA THR A 7 15.29 49.46 1.72
C THR A 7 15.81 48.31 2.58
N ARG A 8 15.05 47.94 3.62
CA ARG A 8 15.39 46.85 4.54
C ARG A 8 15.06 45.52 3.87
N SER A 9 16.07 44.89 3.26
CA SER A 9 16.02 43.51 2.79
C SER A 9 15.91 42.58 4.02
N ILE A 10 14.77 41.89 4.16
CA ILE A 10 14.54 40.92 5.23
C ILE A 10 14.57 39.52 4.61
N LEU A 11 15.71 38.87 4.78
CA LEU A 11 15.97 37.43 4.81
C LEU A 11 15.19 36.50 3.83
N PRO A 12 15.86 35.93 2.81
CA PRO A 12 15.45 34.66 2.24
C PRO A 12 16.01 33.55 3.14
N GLY A 13 15.17 32.94 3.99
CA GLY A 13 15.73 32.02 4.98
C GLY A 13 14.73 31.20 5.75
N LEU A 14 13.95 30.35 5.05
CA LEU A 14 13.61 29.01 5.55
C LEU A 14 13.04 28.17 4.40
N VAL A 15 13.89 27.91 3.41
CA VAL A 15 13.63 26.94 2.35
C VAL A 15 14.10 25.57 2.88
N ILE A 16 13.15 24.62 2.91
CA ILE A 16 13.33 23.16 3.05
C ILE A 16 13.57 22.62 4.48
N LEU A 17 12.48 22.29 5.16
CA LEU A 17 12.43 21.25 6.20
C LEU A 17 11.34 20.21 5.84
N LEU A 18 11.39 19.69 4.61
CA LEU A 18 10.57 18.58 4.13
C LEU A 18 11.45 17.36 3.78
N ALA A 19 12.46 17.09 4.62
CA ALA A 19 13.36 15.96 4.42
C ALA A 19 13.04 14.82 5.42
N GLY A 20 12.41 13.76 4.89
CA GLY A 20 12.42 12.39 5.42
C GLY A 20 11.37 12.11 6.50
N CYS A 21 10.59 11.03 6.45
CA CYS A 21 10.86 9.73 5.86
C CYS A 21 9.70 9.28 4.97
N ALA A 22 9.90 9.32 3.65
CA ALA A 22 9.36 8.22 2.86
C ALA A 22 10.14 6.99 3.35
N ALA A 23 9.46 6.08 4.05
CA ALA A 23 9.97 4.73 4.19
C ALA A 23 10.08 4.17 2.76
N CYS A 24 11.21 4.44 2.10
CA CYS A 24 11.66 3.66 0.96
C CYS A 24 11.94 2.27 1.52
N GLY A 25 10.88 1.48 1.68
CA GLY A 25 11.01 0.04 1.70
C GLY A 25 11.79 -0.30 0.45
N MET A 26 12.98 -0.87 0.63
CA MET A 26 13.75 -1.44 -0.48
C MET A 26 12.77 -2.28 -1.32
N PRO A 27 12.81 -2.19 -2.66
CA PRO A 27 11.99 -3.05 -3.49
C PRO A 27 12.25 -4.49 -3.06
N TYR A 28 11.24 -5.10 -2.45
CA TYR A 28 11.33 -6.49 -2.04
C TYR A 28 11.24 -7.32 -3.31
N ASP A 29 12.38 -7.85 -3.74
CA ASP A 29 12.49 -8.70 -4.94
C ASP A 29 12.06 -10.16 -4.69
N GLY A 30 11.64 -10.49 -3.46
CA GLY A 30 11.12 -11.82 -3.14
C GLY A 30 9.66 -12.01 -3.54
N PRO A 31 9.17 -13.27 -3.53
CA PRO A 31 7.75 -13.57 -3.72
C PRO A 31 6.89 -12.85 -2.68
N ARG A 32 5.84 -12.17 -3.15
CA ARG A 32 4.89 -11.47 -2.29
C ARG A 32 3.90 -12.44 -1.69
N LEU A 33 3.60 -13.51 -2.40
CA LEU A 33 2.78 -14.62 -1.94
C LEU A 33 3.67 -15.80 -1.49
N THR A 34 3.35 -16.33 -0.33
CA THR A 34 3.90 -17.59 0.18
C THR A 34 3.23 -18.79 -0.50
N SER A 35 3.85 -19.97 -0.44
CA SER A 35 3.24 -21.20 -0.96
C SER A 35 1.89 -21.50 -0.32
N THR A 36 1.72 -21.21 0.97
CA THR A 36 0.43 -21.36 1.67
C THR A 36 -0.62 -20.38 1.15
N GLU A 37 -0.29 -19.08 1.06
CA GLU A 37 -1.22 -18.07 0.50
C GLU A 37 -1.63 -18.42 -0.93
N CYS A 38 -0.68 -18.87 -1.75
CA CYS A 38 -0.94 -19.35 -3.11
C CYS A 38 -1.94 -20.52 -3.13
N ARG A 39 -1.77 -21.53 -2.28
CA ARG A 39 -2.69 -22.69 -2.16
C ARG A 39 -4.08 -22.27 -1.69
N ASP A 40 -4.15 -21.38 -0.70
CA ASP A 40 -5.40 -20.90 -0.15
C ASP A 40 -6.17 -20.03 -1.14
N LEU A 41 -5.47 -19.17 -1.90
CA LEU A 41 -6.07 -18.37 -2.97
C LEU A 41 -6.62 -19.23 -4.11
N VAL A 42 -6.00 -20.38 -4.44
CA VAL A 42 -6.58 -21.35 -5.38
C VAL A 42 -7.90 -21.88 -4.84
N ALA A 43 -7.92 -22.34 -3.59
CA ALA A 43 -9.12 -22.90 -2.97
C ALA A 43 -10.29 -21.89 -2.92
N LEU A 44 -10.00 -20.62 -2.67
CA LEU A 44 -11.00 -19.54 -2.71
C LEU A 44 -11.57 -19.34 -4.13
N ARG A 45 -10.74 -19.36 -5.17
CA ARG A 45 -11.18 -19.17 -6.57
C ARG A 45 -11.98 -20.35 -7.10
N GLU A 46 -11.72 -21.56 -6.61
CA GLU A 46 -12.46 -22.76 -6.98
C GLU A 46 -13.87 -22.82 -6.36
N ASN A 47 -14.27 -21.78 -5.60
CA ASN A 47 -15.57 -21.67 -4.94
C ASN A 47 -15.86 -22.82 -3.97
N ALA A 48 -14.82 -23.41 -3.36
CA ALA A 48 -14.99 -24.26 -2.20
C ALA A 48 -15.57 -23.44 -1.03
N HIS A 49 -16.25 -24.09 -0.08
CA HIS A 49 -16.65 -23.45 1.17
C HIS A 49 -15.38 -22.95 1.89
N PRO A 50 -15.15 -21.63 1.97
CA PRO A 50 -13.88 -21.12 2.46
C PRO A 50 -13.69 -21.43 3.94
N THR A 51 -12.47 -21.81 4.32
CA THR A 51 -12.10 -21.84 5.74
C THR A 51 -11.70 -20.44 6.22
N ILE A 52 -11.77 -20.23 7.53
CA ILE A 52 -11.27 -18.99 8.15
C ILE A 52 -9.79 -18.77 7.83
N GLU A 53 -8.99 -19.84 7.78
CA GLU A 53 -7.57 -19.77 7.41
C GLU A 53 -7.38 -19.25 5.97
N GLN A 54 -8.19 -19.70 5.02
CA GLN A 54 -8.11 -19.22 3.64
C GLN A 54 -8.46 -17.73 3.54
N HIS A 55 -9.47 -17.27 4.28
CA HIS A 55 -9.79 -15.84 4.40
C HIS A 55 -8.66 -15.04 5.07
N HIS A 56 -7.97 -15.61 6.06
CA HIS A 56 -6.80 -14.97 6.65
C HIS A 56 -5.64 -14.84 5.66
N SER A 57 -5.40 -15.85 4.81
CA SER A 57 -4.43 -15.79 3.73
C SER A 57 -4.77 -14.70 2.72
N GLU A 58 -6.04 -14.59 2.29
CA GLU A 58 -6.50 -13.51 1.42
C GLU A 58 -6.28 -12.13 2.05
N LEU A 59 -6.70 -11.95 3.31
CA LEU A 59 -6.56 -10.68 4.01
C LEU A 59 -5.08 -10.31 4.21
N THR A 60 -4.20 -11.29 4.42
CA THR A 60 -2.76 -11.07 4.51
C THR A 60 -2.18 -10.61 3.17
N ALA A 61 -2.58 -11.23 2.07
CA ALA A 61 -2.20 -10.80 0.73
C ALA A 61 -2.69 -9.38 0.41
N LEU A 62 -3.93 -9.04 0.76
CA LEU A 62 -4.48 -7.70 0.58
C LEU A 62 -3.71 -6.64 1.37
N ARG A 63 -3.31 -6.93 2.62
CA ARG A 63 -2.48 -6.01 3.42
C ARG A 63 -1.10 -5.80 2.82
N LYS A 64 -0.47 -6.85 2.27
CA LYS A 64 0.78 -6.71 1.51
C LYS A 64 0.59 -5.83 0.27
N ALA A 65 -0.59 -5.87 -0.36
CA ALA A 65 -0.99 -5.02 -1.48
C ALA A 65 -1.41 -3.59 -1.07
N GLY A 66 -1.31 -3.25 0.21
CA GLY A 66 -1.60 -1.91 0.72
C GLY A 66 -3.04 -1.69 1.17
N TYR A 67 -3.89 -2.73 1.20
CA TYR A 67 -5.23 -2.61 1.76
C TYR A 67 -5.17 -2.42 3.28
N ALA A 68 -5.79 -1.34 3.76
CA ALA A 68 -5.92 -1.04 5.17
C ALA A 68 -7.37 -0.69 5.46
N ALA A 69 -8.15 -1.69 5.87
CA ALA A 69 -9.55 -1.48 6.22
C ALA A 69 -9.69 -0.39 7.29
N SER A 70 -10.56 0.59 7.05
CA SER A 70 -10.93 1.57 8.07
C SER A 70 -11.48 0.88 9.32
N ALA A 71 -11.09 1.39 10.49
CA ALA A 71 -11.66 0.96 11.76
C ALA A 71 -13.11 1.47 11.96
N TRP A 72 -13.57 2.35 11.08
CA TRP A 72 -14.85 3.06 11.16
C TRP A 72 -15.63 2.90 9.85
N TYR A 73 -16.96 3.01 9.92
CA TYR A 73 -17.87 2.82 8.78
C TYR A 73 -17.81 3.93 7.72
N ASP A 74 -17.03 4.99 7.94
CA ASP A 74 -16.96 6.19 7.10
C ASP A 74 -15.79 6.18 6.11
N ASP A 75 -15.29 5.01 5.73
CA ASP A 75 -14.23 4.89 4.73
C ASP A 75 -14.66 5.53 3.40
N PRO A 76 -14.10 6.69 3.01
CA PRO A 76 -14.52 7.38 1.80
C PRO A 76 -13.93 6.72 0.53
N TYR A 77 -13.01 5.77 0.69
CA TYR A 77 -12.30 5.09 -0.40
C TYR A 77 -12.77 3.65 -0.59
N TYR A 78 -13.59 3.10 0.32
CA TYR A 78 -14.22 1.80 0.11
C TYR A 78 -15.32 1.91 -0.97
N PRO A 79 -15.39 1.00 -1.96
CA PRO A 79 -14.60 -0.24 -2.12
C PRO A 79 -13.38 -0.12 -3.06
N ASP A 80 -13.00 1.08 -3.48
CA ASP A 80 -11.98 1.29 -4.52
C ASP A 80 -10.59 0.84 -4.07
N ASP A 81 -10.24 1.05 -2.80
CA ASP A 81 -8.98 0.63 -2.19
C ASP A 81 -8.86 -0.90 -2.12
N LEU A 82 -9.95 -1.58 -1.72
CA LEU A 82 -10.06 -3.03 -1.74
C LEU A 82 -9.87 -3.56 -3.17
N GLN A 83 -10.56 -2.99 -4.15
CA GLN A 83 -10.44 -3.41 -5.54
C GLN A 83 -9.03 -3.16 -6.10
N ALA A 84 -8.38 -2.06 -5.71
CA ALA A 84 -7.01 -1.78 -6.10
C ALA A 84 -6.05 -2.85 -5.56
N ALA A 85 -6.18 -3.21 -4.28
CA ALA A 85 -5.39 -4.27 -3.67
C ALA A 85 -5.68 -5.65 -4.28
N GLN A 86 -6.94 -5.97 -4.56
CA GLN A 86 -7.33 -7.21 -5.23
C GLN A 86 -6.66 -7.37 -6.59
N ARG A 87 -6.62 -6.31 -7.42
CA ARG A 87 -5.93 -6.34 -8.72
C ARG A 87 -4.42 -6.64 -8.59
N LEU A 88 -3.78 -6.11 -7.55
CA LEU A 88 -2.38 -6.40 -7.27
C LEU A 88 -2.19 -7.87 -6.85
N VAL A 89 -3.03 -8.38 -5.95
CA VAL A 89 -3.00 -9.79 -5.54
C VAL A 89 -3.25 -10.71 -6.74
N ASP A 90 -4.19 -10.38 -7.63
CA ASP A 90 -4.42 -11.11 -8.88
C ASP A 90 -3.18 -11.13 -9.78
N SER A 91 -2.48 -9.99 -9.88
CA SER A 91 -1.25 -9.89 -10.66
C SER A 91 -0.16 -10.80 -10.10
N TRP A 92 0.02 -10.82 -8.78
CA TRP A 92 1.01 -11.66 -8.10
C TRP A 92 0.66 -13.12 -8.21
N PHE A 93 -0.62 -13.46 -8.02
CA PHE A 93 -1.12 -14.82 -8.17
C PHE A 93 -0.78 -15.39 -9.55
N LYS A 94 -1.00 -14.61 -10.61
CA LYS A 94 -0.70 -15.02 -11.99
C LYS A 94 0.80 -15.29 -12.23
N THR A 95 1.69 -14.55 -11.58
CA THR A 95 3.15 -14.64 -11.80
C THR A 95 3.87 -15.55 -10.81
N GLU A 96 3.37 -15.67 -9.58
CA GLU A 96 4.07 -16.31 -8.45
C GLU A 96 3.48 -17.70 -8.11
N CYS A 97 2.20 -17.95 -8.40
CA CYS A 97 1.52 -19.20 -8.03
C CYS A 97 1.46 -20.26 -9.13
N GLN A 98 2.24 -20.14 -10.22
CA GLN A 98 2.20 -21.08 -11.35
C GLN A 98 2.78 -22.47 -11.05
N GLN A 99 3.52 -22.61 -9.95
CA GLN A 99 4.28 -23.81 -9.60
C GLN A 99 3.69 -24.60 -8.43
N LEU A 100 2.43 -24.32 -8.05
CA LEU A 100 1.72 -25.07 -7.02
C LEU A 100 1.33 -26.49 -7.46
#